data_AF-A0A8U0HQY6-F1
#
_entry.id   AF-A0A8U0HQY6-F1
#
_cell.length_a   1.000
_cell.length_b   1.000
_cell.length_c   1.000
_cell.angle_alpha   90.00
_cell.angle_beta   90.00
_cell.angle_gamma   90.00
#
_symmetry.space_group_name_H-M   'P 1'
#
loop_
_entity.id
_entity.type
_entity.pdbx_description
1 polymer ?
#
loop_
_entity_poly.entity_id
_entity_poly.type
_entity_poly.pdbx_seq_one_letter_code
_entity_poly.pdbx_strand_id
1 'polypeptide(L)'
;MSETELVERLGAADVGDHVSVDLADGTSFEGVASPIDYVPEESLRVEVRPEGGTTERYELRADYDGEWNAMSVRHTDAADGDSGWETLGAVERIEVRGDEDEWEWGHS
;
A
#
# COMPACT_ATOMS: atom_id res chain seq x y z
N MET A 1 -1.28 -5.64 -13.56
CA MET A 1 -1.71 -4.27 -13.91
C MET A 1 -0.49 -3.52 -14.43
N SER A 2 -0.62 -2.35 -15.04
CA SER A 2 0.54 -1.48 -15.32
C SER A 2 0.99 -0.76 -14.04
N GLU A 3 2.25 -0.28 -14.01
CA GLU A 3 2.77 0.48 -12.87
C GLU A 3 1.95 1.74 -12.59
N THR A 4 1.55 2.46 -13.64
CA THR A 4 0.68 3.63 -13.52
C THR A 4 -0.66 3.27 -12.86
N GLU A 5 -1.30 2.18 -13.27
CA GLU A 5 -2.58 1.75 -12.65
C GLU A 5 -2.41 1.38 -11.18
N LEU A 6 -1.30 0.74 -10.79
CA LEU A 6 -1.00 0.43 -9.40
C LEU A 6 -0.80 1.70 -8.57
N VAL A 7 -0.01 2.65 -9.10
CA VAL A 7 0.31 3.91 -8.43
C VAL A 7 -0.93 4.78 -8.28
N GLU A 8 -1.70 4.97 -9.35
CA GLU A 8 -2.92 5.78 -9.31
C GLU A 8 -3.95 5.19 -8.34
N ARG A 9 -4.06 3.86 -8.27
CA ARG A 9 -4.97 3.19 -7.34
C ARG A 9 -4.60 3.42 -5.87
N LEU A 10 -3.32 3.34 -5.52
CA LEU A 10 -2.85 3.67 -4.16
C LEU A 10 -2.85 5.16 -3.86
N GLY A 11 -2.52 6.00 -4.85
CA GLY A 11 -2.51 7.45 -4.69
C GLY A 11 -3.92 8.05 -4.50
N ALA A 12 -4.95 7.31 -4.90
CA ALA A 12 -6.35 7.63 -4.65
C ALA A 12 -6.91 7.04 -3.34
N ALA A 13 -6.14 6.23 -2.60
CA ALA A 13 -6.57 5.70 -1.31
C ALA A 13 -6.52 6.77 -0.23
N ASP A 14 -7.43 6.68 0.73
CA ASP A 14 -7.45 7.51 1.93
C ASP A 14 -6.68 6.84 3.07
N VAL A 15 -6.16 7.67 3.99
CA VAL A 15 -5.55 7.15 5.22
C VAL A 15 -6.64 6.48 6.04
N GLY A 16 -6.47 5.19 6.35
CA GLY A 16 -7.49 4.36 6.98
C GLY A 16 -8.05 3.29 6.06
N ASP A 17 -7.94 3.46 4.75
CA ASP A 17 -8.43 2.46 3.80
C ASP A 17 -7.73 1.12 3.98
N HIS A 18 -8.51 0.05 3.82
CA HIS A 18 -7.99 -1.30 3.85
C HIS A 18 -7.42 -1.66 2.47
N VAL A 19 -6.14 -2.04 2.45
CA VAL A 19 -5.38 -2.38 1.25
C VAL A 19 -4.98 -3.85 1.30
N SER A 20 -5.25 -4.57 0.22
CA SER A 20 -4.77 -5.94 -0.02
C SER A 20 -3.81 -5.95 -1.20
N VAL A 21 -2.68 -6.65 -1.06
CA VAL A 21 -1.58 -6.66 -2.03
C VAL A 21 -1.19 -8.11 -2.35
N ASP A 22 -1.11 -8.43 -3.64
CA ASP A 22 -0.51 -9.66 -4.14
C ASP A 22 0.85 -9.35 -4.81
N LEU A 23 1.90 -10.08 -4.45
CA LEU A 23 3.21 -10.02 -5.07
C LEU A 23 3.39 -11.11 -6.13
N ALA A 24 4.30 -10.87 -7.07
CA ALA A 24 4.56 -11.80 -8.19
C ALA A 24 5.12 -13.17 -7.75
N ASP A 25 5.71 -13.28 -6.56
CA ASP A 25 6.20 -14.54 -5.99
C ASP A 25 5.11 -15.36 -5.28
N GLY A 26 3.89 -14.83 -5.21
CA GLY A 26 2.73 -15.46 -4.56
C GLY A 26 2.52 -15.06 -3.09
N THR A 27 3.42 -14.22 -2.54
CA THR A 27 3.22 -13.59 -1.23
C THR A 27 2.05 -12.60 -1.29
N SER A 28 1.21 -12.59 -0.27
CA SER A 28 0.11 -11.63 -0.12
C SER A 28 0.08 -11.07 1.30
N PHE A 29 -0.36 -9.83 1.44
CA PHE A 29 -0.58 -9.17 2.73
C PHE A 29 -1.70 -8.14 2.63
N GLU A 30 -2.34 -7.86 3.75
CA GLU A 30 -3.43 -6.90 3.85
C GLU A 30 -3.31 -6.06 5.12
N GLY A 31 -3.93 -4.89 5.13
CA GLY A 31 -3.97 -4.02 6.29
C GLY A 31 -4.38 -2.58 5.98
N VAL A 32 -4.28 -1.72 7.00
CA VAL A 32 -4.67 -0.32 6.89
C VAL A 32 -3.55 0.52 6.28
N ALA A 33 -3.88 1.36 5.31
CA ALA A 33 -2.95 2.31 4.71
C ALA A 33 -2.70 3.51 5.64
N SER A 34 -1.47 3.64 6.15
CA SER A 34 -1.03 4.80 6.93
C SER A 34 0.48 4.82 7.18
N PRO A 35 1.23 5.87 6.75
CA PRO A 35 0.82 7.02 5.94
C PRO A 35 0.73 6.72 4.44
N ILE A 36 0.10 7.65 3.69
CA ILE A 36 0.11 7.74 2.23
C ILE A 36 0.77 9.07 1.84
N ASP A 37 1.89 8.99 1.15
CA ASP A 37 2.62 10.12 0.58
C ASP A 37 2.59 9.98 -0.94
N TYR A 38 1.66 10.67 -1.61
CA TYR A 38 1.55 10.66 -3.07
C TYR A 38 1.79 12.04 -3.66
N VAL A 39 2.73 12.12 -4.60
CA VAL A 39 3.02 13.30 -5.39
C VAL A 39 2.93 12.93 -6.87
N PRO A 40 1.94 13.45 -7.61
CA PRO A 40 1.75 13.13 -9.03
C PRO A 40 3.02 13.37 -9.84
N GLU A 41 3.36 12.41 -10.71
CA GLU A 41 4.54 12.49 -11.59
C GLU A 41 5.87 12.70 -10.84
N GLU A 42 5.94 12.36 -9.54
CA GLU A 42 7.16 12.44 -8.75
C GLU A 42 7.41 11.16 -7.93
N SER A 43 6.50 10.82 -7.00
CA SER A 43 6.70 9.68 -6.10
C SER A 43 5.41 9.19 -5.45
N LEU A 44 5.43 7.92 -5.05
CA LEU A 44 4.44 7.30 -4.19
C LEU A 44 5.17 6.55 -3.06
N ARG A 45 4.67 6.72 -1.83
CA ARG A 45 5.03 5.90 -0.68
C ARG A 45 3.78 5.62 0.15
N VAL A 46 3.49 4.35 0.39
CA VAL A 46 2.37 3.91 1.24
C VAL A 46 2.87 2.90 2.25
N GLU A 47 2.54 3.07 3.52
CA GLU A 47 2.72 2.03 4.53
C GLU A 47 1.40 1.29 4.76
N VAL A 48 1.44 -0.04 4.76
CA VAL A 48 0.30 -0.91 5.08
C VAL A 48 0.61 -1.62 6.39
N ARG A 49 -0.32 -1.50 7.34
CA ARG A 49 -0.22 -2.09 8.68
C ARG A 49 -1.23 -3.22 8.83
N PRO A 50 -0.78 -4.47 8.98
CA PRO A 50 -1.67 -5.59 9.23
C PRO A 50 -2.52 -5.38 10.48
N GLU A 51 -3.75 -5.86 10.41
CA GLU A 51 -4.66 -5.86 11.54
C GLU A 51 -4.38 -7.04 12.47
N GLY A 52 -4.88 -6.99 13.71
CA GLY A 52 -4.69 -8.08 14.68
C GLY A 52 -3.57 -7.87 15.70
N GLY A 53 -3.02 -6.66 15.78
CA GLY A 53 -2.07 -6.27 16.82
C GLY A 53 -0.64 -6.79 16.58
N THR A 54 -0.29 -7.05 15.33
CA THR A 54 1.08 -7.38 14.94
C THR A 54 1.95 -6.12 14.91
N THR A 55 3.26 -6.32 14.91
CA THR A 55 4.28 -5.28 14.79
C THR A 55 4.84 -5.16 13.38
N GLU A 56 4.25 -5.91 12.44
CA GLU A 56 4.61 -5.96 11.04
C GLU A 56 4.24 -4.65 10.33
N ARG A 57 5.06 -4.26 9.37
CA ARG A 57 4.82 -3.10 8.50
C ARG A 57 5.31 -3.42 7.11
N TYR A 58 4.50 -3.04 6.13
CA TYR A 58 4.86 -3.12 4.72
C TYR A 58 4.93 -1.71 4.16
N GLU A 59 5.93 -1.40 3.36
CA GLU A 59 6.01 -0.16 2.62
C GLU A 59 6.07 -0.44 1.13
N LEU A 60 5.14 0.18 0.39
CA LEU A 60 5.09 0.20 -1.06
C LEU A 60 5.65 1.54 -1.54
N ARG A 61 6.58 1.49 -2.50
CA ARG A 61 7.20 2.69 -3.07
C ARG A 61 7.32 2.60 -4.58
N ALA A 62 7.06 3.72 -5.25
CA ALA A 62 7.40 3.93 -6.65
C ALA A 62 7.90 5.37 -6.86
N ASP A 63 8.80 5.56 -7.82
CA ASP A 63 9.35 6.86 -8.22
C ASP A 63 9.04 7.09 -9.71
N TYR A 64 8.86 8.34 -10.12
CA TYR A 64 8.59 8.71 -11.52
C TYR A 64 9.84 9.25 -12.21
N ASP A 65 10.18 8.71 -13.39
CA ASP A 65 11.28 9.19 -14.24
C ASP A 65 10.81 9.22 -15.72
N GLY A 66 9.83 10.08 -16.02
CA GLY A 66 9.14 10.12 -17.32
C GLY A 66 8.10 9.01 -17.51
N GLU A 67 8.20 7.93 -16.74
CA GLU A 67 7.19 6.92 -16.49
C GLU A 67 7.32 6.40 -15.04
N TRP A 68 6.26 5.78 -14.51
CA TRP A 68 6.31 5.16 -13.19
C TRP A 68 7.20 3.92 -13.22
N ASN A 69 8.21 3.89 -12.33
CA ASN A 69 9.05 2.72 -12.14
C ASN A 69 8.28 1.59 -11.45
N ALA A 70 8.86 0.38 -11.53
CA ALA A 70 8.34 -0.80 -10.86
C ALA A 70 8.15 -0.57 -9.35
N MET A 71 6.93 -0.79 -8.87
CA MET A 71 6.59 -0.67 -7.47
C MET A 71 7.34 -1.73 -6.65
N SER A 72 8.08 -1.26 -5.65
CA SER A 72 8.86 -2.09 -4.75
C SER A 72 8.16 -2.20 -3.41
N VAL A 73 8.12 -3.41 -2.85
CA VAL A 73 7.60 -3.66 -1.49
C VAL A 73 8.74 -4.04 -0.55
N ARG A 74 8.73 -3.45 0.64
CA ARG A 74 9.59 -3.85 1.75
C ARG A 74 8.79 -4.14 3.01
N HIS A 75 9.33 -5.00 3.87
CA HIS A 75 8.73 -5.48 5.10
C HIS A 75 9.66 -5.26 6.29
N THR A 76 9.08 -5.09 7.48
CA THR A 76 9.80 -5.16 8.74
C THR A 76 8.87 -5.61 9.86
N ASP A 77 9.41 -6.31 10.85
CA ASP A 77 8.70 -6.63 12.09
C ASP A 77 9.40 -5.92 13.26
N ALA A 78 8.70 -4.96 13.89
CA ALA A 78 9.26 -4.21 15.01
C ALA A 78 9.41 -5.02 16.31
N ALA A 79 8.84 -6.22 16.43
CA ALA A 79 9.04 -7.09 17.59
C ALA A 79 10.46 -7.68 17.66
N ASP A 80 11.14 -7.80 16.52
CA ASP A 80 12.46 -8.45 16.42
C ASP A 80 13.64 -7.51 16.74
N GLY A 81 13.38 -6.36 17.39
CA GLY A 81 14.35 -5.55 18.16
C GLY A 81 15.43 -4.80 17.38
N ASP A 82 15.83 -5.30 16.22
CA ASP A 82 16.87 -4.77 15.31
C ASP A 82 16.51 -5.01 13.83
N SER A 83 15.24 -5.29 13.54
CA SER A 83 14.76 -5.71 12.23
C SER A 83 14.93 -4.61 11.20
N GLY A 84 15.94 -4.77 10.36
CA GLY A 84 16.06 -4.00 9.14
C GLY A 84 14.85 -4.22 8.23
N TRP A 85 14.66 -3.30 7.30
CA TRP A 85 13.70 -3.50 6.23
C TRP A 85 14.23 -4.56 5.24
N GLU A 86 13.42 -5.56 4.94
CA GLU A 86 13.69 -6.55 3.89
C GLU A 86 12.89 -6.22 2.62
N THR A 87 13.46 -6.42 1.44
CA THR A 87 12.74 -6.25 0.17
C THR A 87 12.00 -7.53 -0.18
N LEU A 88 10.68 -7.46 -0.39
CA LEU A 88 9.84 -8.61 -0.72
C LEU A 88 9.73 -8.84 -2.24
N GLY A 89 9.63 -7.77 -3.04
CA GLY A 89 9.58 -7.89 -4.49
C GLY A 89 8.62 -6.91 -5.17
N ALA A 90 8.17 -7.31 -6.36
CA ALA A 90 7.30 -6.53 -7.23
C ALA A 90 5.82 -6.87 -7.01
N VAL A 91 4.97 -5.85 -7.12
CA VAL A 91 3.53 -5.97 -6.93
C VAL A 91 2.85 -6.44 -8.22
N GLU A 92 1.93 -7.40 -8.09
CA GLU A 92 1.12 -7.88 -9.20
C GLU A 92 -0.29 -7.27 -9.20
N ARG A 93 -0.90 -7.15 -8.01
CA ARG A 93 -2.27 -6.65 -7.80
C ARG A 93 -2.39 -5.84 -6.51
N ILE A 94 -3.25 -4.81 -6.56
CA ILE A 94 -3.68 -4.03 -5.40
C ILE A 94 -5.19 -3.90 -5.39
N GLU A 95 -5.80 -4.17 -4.24
CA GLU A 95 -7.19 -3.85 -3.94
C GLU A 95 -7.24 -2.83 -2.80
N VAL A 96 -8.02 -1.77 -2.98
CA VAL A 96 -8.29 -0.75 -1.96
C VAL A 96 -9.78 -0.79 -1.67
N ARG A 97 -10.13 -0.86 -0.39
CA ARG A 97 -11.50 -0.80 0.15
C ARG A 97 -11.53 0.31 1.19
N GLY A 98 -12.23 1.39 0.90
CA GLY A 98 -12.43 2.47 1.86
C GLY A 98 -13.59 2.21 2.81
N ASP A 99 -13.68 3.00 3.87
CA ASP A 99 -14.79 3.01 4.84
C ASP A 99 -16.11 3.60 4.27
N GLU A 100 -16.20 3.83 2.96
CA GLU A 100 -17.36 4.49 2.31
C GLU A 100 -18.62 3.62 2.18
N ASP A 101 -18.68 2.45 2.83
CA ASP A 101 -19.90 1.65 2.95
C ASP A 101 -20.79 2.09 4.15
N GLU A 102 -20.63 3.29 4.75
CA GLU A 102 -21.57 3.81 5.76
C GLU A 102 -21.82 5.33 5.69
N TRP A 103 -22.26 5.86 4.54
CA TRP A 103 -22.93 7.18 4.52
C TRP A 103 -24.16 7.20 3.61
N GLU A 104 -25.20 6.41 3.97
CA GLU A 104 -26.58 6.74 3.59
C GLU A 104 -27.01 8.03 4.33
N TRP A 105 -26.58 9.19 3.82
CA TRP A 105 -27.18 10.46 4.21
C TRP A 105 -28.65 10.44 3.81
N GLY A 106 -29.51 10.30 4.80
CA GLY A 106 -30.96 10.33 4.64
C GLY A 106 -31.41 11.53 3.81
N HIS A 107 -32.11 11.25 2.71
CA HIS A 107 -32.89 12.26 2.03
C HIS A 107 -34.38 12.06 2.35
N SER A 108 -34.82 12.87 3.32
CA SER A 108 -36.14 13.49 3.54
C SER A 108 -37.43 12.68 3.36
#